data_AF-A0A7Y2MN72-F1
#
_entry.id   AF-A0A7Y2MN72-F1
#
_cell.length_a   1.000
_cell.length_b   1.000
_cell.length_c   1.000
_cell.angle_alpha   90.00
_cell.angle_beta   90.00
_cell.angle_gamma   90.00
#
_symmetry.space_group_name_H-M   'P 1'
#
loop_
_entity.id
_entity.type
_entity.pdbx_description
1 polymer ?
#
loop_
_entity_poly.entity_id
_entity_poly.type
_entity_poly.pdbx_seq_one_letter_code
_entity_poly.pdbx_strand_id
1 'polypeptide(L)' 'MTTSKHPVTRKELAHLMGIHTKTLYRWLKQEEIILKNRLISPKERMMILTRFGYHHEKELEKLKSS' A
#
# COMPACT_ATOMS: atom_id res chain seq x y z
N MET A 1 12.81 -2.64 -1.48
CA MET A 1 12.03 -3.86 -1.81
C MET A 1 11.19 -3.51 -3.03
N THR A 2 11.09 -4.41 -4.00
CA THR A 2 10.60 -4.12 -5.36
C THR A 2 9.18 -3.55 -5.37
N THR A 3 8.97 -2.39 -6.00
CA THR A 3 7.64 -1.96 -6.42
C THR A 3 7.16 -2.94 -7.50
N SER A 4 6.51 -4.04 -7.10
CA SER A 4 5.93 -4.99 -8.04
C SER A 4 4.99 -4.24 -8.99
N LYS A 5 5.26 -4.29 -10.29
CA LYS A 5 4.45 -3.64 -11.35
C LYS A 5 3.07 -4.28 -11.50
N HIS A 6 2.79 -5.36 -10.78
CA HIS A 6 1.53 -6.09 -10.88
C HIS A 6 0.47 -5.51 -9.94
N PRO A 7 -0.82 -5.51 -10.37
CA PRO A 7 -1.93 -5.27 -9.49
C PRO A 7 -1.93 -6.27 -8.33
N VAL A 8 -2.27 -5.81 -7.13
CA VAL A 8 -2.33 -6.64 -5.93
C VAL A 8 -3.74 -6.68 -5.36
N THR A 9 -4.06 -7.73 -4.65
CA THR A 9 -5.29 -7.85 -3.88
C THR A 9 -5.22 -6.98 -2.61
N ARG A 10 -6.39 -6.67 -2.04
CA ARG A 10 -6.48 -6.03 -0.71
C ARG A 10 -5.79 -6.85 0.39
N LYS A 11 -5.82 -8.18 0.29
CA LYS A 11 -5.18 -9.08 1.25
C LYS A 11 -3.67 -8.94 1.19
N GLU A 12 -3.10 -8.94 -0.01
CA GLU A 12 -1.66 -8.75 -0.21
C GLU A 12 -1.21 -7.36 0.24
N LEU A 13 -1.96 -6.30 -0.09
CA LEU A 13 -1.61 -4.96 0.38
C LEU A 13 -1.65 -4.86 1.91
N ALA A 14 -2.68 -5.41 2.55
CA ALA A 14 -2.77 -5.44 4.01
C ALA A 14 -1.59 -6.20 4.62
N HIS A 15 -1.22 -7.34 4.04
CA HIS A 15 -0.05 -8.12 4.46
C HIS A 15 1.26 -7.33 4.32
N LEU A 16 1.46 -6.62 3.19
CA LEU A 16 2.62 -5.75 2.98
C LEU A 16 2.70 -4.60 4.00
N MET A 17 1.55 -4.07 4.41
CA MET A 17 1.44 -3.03 5.43
C MET A 17 1.55 -3.60 6.86
N GLY A 18 1.61 -4.93 7.04
CA GLY A 18 1.63 -5.56 8.36
C GLY A 18 0.31 -5.43 9.14
N ILE A 19 -0.81 -5.20 8.44
CA ILE A 19 -2.13 -5.01 9.05
C ILE A 19 -3.10 -6.10 8.62
N HIS A 20 -4.17 -6.27 9.40
CA HIS A 20 -5.26 -7.16 9.00
C HIS A 20 -6.09 -6.56 7.84
N THR A 21 -6.61 -7.40 6.94
CA THR A 21 -7.38 -6.94 5.77
C THR A 21 -8.64 -6.13 6.15
N LYS A 22 -9.27 -6.45 7.29
CA LYS A 22 -10.40 -5.66 7.83
C LYS A 22 -9.98 -4.25 8.23
N THR A 23 -8.76 -4.07 8.75
CA THR A 23 -8.20 -2.75 9.09
C THR A 23 -8.04 -1.91 7.84
N LEU A 24 -7.43 -2.48 6.80
CA LEU A 24 -7.31 -1.81 5.50
C LEU A 24 -8.69 -1.41 4.94
N TYR A 25 -9.69 -2.30 5.01
CA TYR A 25 -11.04 -1.99 4.53
C TYR A 25 -11.68 -0.82 5.29
N ARG A 26 -11.53 -0.78 6.62
CA ARG A 26 -12.05 0.31 7.45
C ARG A 26 -11.38 1.63 7.11
N TRP A 27 -10.06 1.63 6.96
CA TRP A 27 -9.31 2.84 6.62
C TRP A 27 -9.65 3.37 5.23
N LEU A 28 -9.74 2.50 4.22
CA LEU A 28 -10.17 2.90 2.87
C LEU A 28 -11.58 3.51 2.90
N LYS A 29 -12.48 2.98 3.73
CA LYS A 29 -13.83 3.54 3.91
C LYS A 29 -13.80 4.89 4.63
N GLN A 30 -12.98 5.04 5.67
CA GLN A 30 -12.86 6.30 6.43
C GLN A 30 -12.26 7.42 5.59
N GLU A 31 -11.29 7.10 4.73
CA GLU A 31 -10.65 8.05 3.81
C GLU A 31 -11.44 8.23 2.49
N GLU A 32 -12.63 7.62 2.37
CA GLU A 32 -13.47 7.65 1.17
C GLU A 32 -12.73 7.23 -0.12
N ILE A 33 -11.75 6.32 0.01
CA ILE A 33 -10.96 5.81 -1.12
C ILE A 33 -11.78 4.75 -1.86
N ILE A 34 -12.37 5.15 -2.99
CA ILE A 34 -13.11 4.25 -3.88
C ILE A 34 -12.15 3.61 -4.88
N LEU A 35 -11.90 2.31 -4.69
CA LEU A 35 -11.15 1.50 -5.65
C LEU A 35 -12.06 1.10 -6.82
N LYS A 36 -11.71 1.50 -8.04
CA LYS A 36 -12.53 1.22 -9.23
C LYS A 36 -12.55 -0.26 -9.60
N ASN A 37 -11.49 -0.99 -9.27
CA ASN A 37 -11.30 -2.38 -9.65
C ASN A 37 -11.28 -3.32 -8.43
N ARG A 38 -11.48 -4.62 -8.70
CA ARG A 38 -11.32 -5.66 -7.66
C ARG A 38 -9.88 -5.73 -7.14
N LEU A 39 -8.91 -5.48 -8.03
CA LEU A 39 -7.48 -5.41 -7.74
C LEU A 39 -7.02 -3.95 -7.57
N ILE A 40 -6.03 -3.74 -6.71
CA ILE A 40 -5.39 -2.46 -6.46
C ILE A 40 -4.26 -2.30 -7.47
N SER A 41 -4.38 -1.32 -8.34
CA SER A 41 -3.34 -0.98 -9.31
C SER A 41 -2.07 -0.46 -8.59
N PRO A 42 -0.90 -0.51 -9.23
CA PRO A 42 0.32 0.06 -8.67
C PRO A 42 0.18 1.53 -8.27
N LYS A 43 -0.59 2.31 -9.04
CA LYS A 43 -0.85 3.73 -8.77
C LYS A 43 -1.73 3.92 -7.52
N GLU A 44 -2.82 3.17 -7.41
CA GLU A 44 -3.69 3.18 -6.22
C GLU A 44 -2.92 2.71 -4.98
N ARG A 45 -2.07 1.68 -5.13
CA ARG A 45 -1.21 1.20 -4.04
C ARG A 45 -0.28 2.30 -3.53
N MET A 46 0.41 3.00 -4.44
CA MET A 46 1.30 4.11 -4.06
C MET A 46 0.52 5.21 -3.33
N MET A 47 -0.64 5.61 -3.87
CA MET A 47 -1.51 6.61 -3.24
C MET A 47 -1.95 6.19 -1.83
N ILE A 48 -2.38 4.94 -1.66
CA ILE A 48 -2.78 4.37 -0.36
C ILE A 48 -1.62 4.39 0.63
N LEU A 49 -0.44 3.92 0.21
CA LEU A 49 0.74 3.88 1.07
C LEU A 49 1.15 5.29 1.52
N THR A 50 1.25 6.24 0.58
CA THR A 50 1.54 7.65 0.90
C THR A 50 0.50 8.25 1.83
N ARG A 51 -0.80 7.99 1.59
CA ARG A 51 -1.89 8.52 2.40
C ARG A 51 -1.85 8.02 3.84
N PHE A 52 -1.47 6.77 4.06
CA PHE A 52 -1.36 6.17 5.38
C PHE A 52 0.03 6.32 6.01
N GLY A 53 0.89 7.20 5.47
CA GLY A 53 2.21 7.49 6.03
C GLY A 53 3.23 6.37 5.84
N TYR A 54 2.94 5.37 4.99
CA TYR A 54 3.91 4.38 4.55
C TYR A 54 4.75 4.99 3.42
N HIS A 55 5.56 5.98 3.77
CA HIS A 55 6.69 6.39 2.95
C HIS A 55 7.65 5.21 2.91
N HIS A 56 8.22 4.91 1.74
CA HIS A 56 9.06 3.75 1.55
C HIS A 56 10.40 3.91 2.29
N GLU A 57 10.41 3.80 3.62
CA GLU A 57 11.62 4.04 4.42
C GLU A 57 12.63 2.89 4.32
N LYS A 58 12.19 1.72 3.81
CA LYS A 58 13.10 0.65 3.37
C LYS A 58 13.94 1.01 2.13
N GLU A 59 13.73 2.17 1.50
CA GLU A 59 14.64 2.72 0.46
C GLU A 59 15.54 3.86 0.96
N LEU A 60 15.20 4.54 2.05
CA LEU A 60 16.07 5.58 2.64
C LEU A 60 17.23 4.97 3.46
N GLU A 61 17.06 3.79 4.05
CA GLU A 61 18.16 3.09 4.74
C GLU A 61 19.19 2.47 3.78
N LYS A 62 18.77 2.07 2.57
CA LYS A 62 19.70 1.52 1.56
C LYS A 62 20.58 2.56 0.87
N LEU A 63 20.14 3.83 0.82
CA LEU A 63 20.91 4.94 0.24
C LEU A 63 21.85 5.63 1.26
N LYS A 64 21.70 5.36 2.57
CA LYS A 64 22.61 5.84 3.63
C LYS A 64 23.66 4.82 4.07
N SER A 65 23.57 3.58 3.56
CA SER A 65 24.50 2.48 3.87
C SER A 65 25.27 2.00 2.64
N SER A 66 25.37 2.81 1.59
CA SER A 66 26.27 2.64 0.44
C SER A 66 26.97 3.96 0.12
#